data_AF-A0A1X0Y152-F1
#
_entry.id   AF-A0A1X0Y152-F1
#
_cell.length_a   1.000
_cell.length_b   1.000
_cell.length_c   1.000
_cell.angle_alpha   90.00
_cell.angle_beta   90.00
_cell.angle_gamma   90.00
#
_symmetry.space_group_name_H-M   'P 1'
#
loop_
_entity.id
_entity.type
_entity.pdbx_description
1 polymer ?
#
loop_
_entity_poly.entity_id
_entity_poly.type
_entity_poly.pdbx_seq_one_letter_code
_entity_poly.pdbx_strand_id
1 'polypeptide(L)'
;MTRTLDRSARLVWRMLGRPIDTRSEHRWLDGPSNPLGGTGDEWLRAFESAGRVQPSCPSDGLLEDMSVLDGVDFVSAAVDPEIRHFYEHTASWGMQVWSQWNPVFAWAGEFIARLWSRRVQQLAIPVRPMATSPGMSSMVRTVTDGAKHRVGASWVRELRVDGSKVYSGFYRVTRIPNSDQPHVHITFPLEYGSAQVFLAPSNDPDGSLWLQSGSAGFGGDGFYTVVRVGGRWYAAKAPFREIFHVYRDKAGLLRTDHWVNVGEWPLFWLHYRLDALS
;
A
#
# COMPACT_ATOMS: atom_id res chain seq x y z
N MET A 1 -13.22 -9.59 22.34
CA MET A 1 -12.62 -10.67 21.51
C MET A 1 -11.47 -10.20 20.63
N THR A 2 -11.45 -8.96 20.12
CA THR A 2 -10.40 -8.40 19.26
C THR A 2 -8.99 -8.31 19.89
N ARG A 3 -8.88 -7.96 21.19
CA ARG A 3 -7.58 -7.85 21.90
C ARG A 3 -6.76 -9.14 21.96
N THR A 4 -7.43 -10.28 22.14
CA THR A 4 -6.74 -11.59 22.29
C THR A 4 -6.23 -12.07 20.93
N LEU A 5 -7.03 -11.87 19.88
CA LEU A 5 -6.66 -12.18 18.49
C LEU A 5 -5.49 -11.34 18.00
N ASP A 6 -5.44 -10.05 18.36
CA ASP A 6 -4.34 -9.16 18.00
C ASP A 6 -3.02 -9.53 18.69
N ARG A 7 -3.07 -9.97 19.96
CA ARG A 7 -1.89 -10.48 20.67
C ARG A 7 -1.42 -11.82 20.11
N SER A 8 -2.32 -12.76 19.80
CA SER A 8 -1.94 -14.05 19.24
C SER A 8 -1.37 -13.91 17.82
N ALA A 9 -1.97 -13.07 16.96
CA ALA A 9 -1.43 -12.77 15.64
C ALA A 9 -0.01 -12.19 15.71
N ARG A 10 0.25 -11.25 16.64
CA ARG A 10 1.59 -10.70 16.85
C ARG A 10 2.61 -11.73 17.33
N LEU A 11 2.20 -12.66 18.19
CA LEU A 11 3.07 -13.75 18.62
C LEU A 11 3.42 -14.69 17.46
N VAL A 12 2.49 -14.97 16.56
CA VAL A 12 2.75 -15.72 15.33
C VAL A 12 3.77 -15.00 14.45
N TRP A 13 3.56 -13.71 14.17
CA TRP A 13 4.52 -12.93 13.36
C TRP A 13 5.89 -12.78 14.01
N ARG A 14 5.95 -12.73 15.35
CA ARG A 14 7.22 -12.81 16.07
C ARG A 14 7.92 -14.16 15.85
N MET A 15 7.18 -15.26 15.84
CA MET A 15 7.74 -16.61 15.63
C MET A 15 8.18 -16.86 14.19
N LEU A 16 7.41 -16.34 13.22
CA LEU A 16 7.72 -16.46 11.78
C LEU A 16 8.77 -15.44 11.31
N GLY A 17 8.96 -14.36 12.07
CA GLY A 17 9.85 -13.26 11.74
C GLY A 17 11.19 -13.30 12.47
N ARG A 18 11.89 -12.19 12.39
CA ARG A 18 13.18 -11.97 13.05
C ARG A 18 13.22 -10.61 13.76
N PRO A 19 14.02 -10.45 14.82
CA PRO A 19 14.20 -9.15 15.45
C PRO A 19 14.82 -8.16 14.46
N ILE A 20 14.37 -6.91 14.51
CA ILE A 20 14.89 -5.84 13.66
C ILE A 20 15.22 -4.59 14.49
N ASP A 21 16.10 -3.76 13.95
CA ASP A 21 16.36 -2.42 14.47
C ASP A 21 15.98 -1.36 13.42
N THR A 22 14.77 -0.82 13.56
CA THR A 22 14.25 0.22 12.65
C THR A 22 14.96 1.57 12.79
N ARG A 23 15.87 1.72 13.77
CA ARG A 23 16.65 2.95 13.95
C ARG A 23 18.02 2.90 13.28
N SER A 24 18.46 1.73 12.83
CA SER A 24 19.77 1.54 12.22
C SER A 24 19.68 0.69 10.95
N GLU A 25 20.14 -0.56 10.99
CA GLU A 25 20.23 -1.50 9.88
C GLU A 25 18.91 -1.66 9.11
N HIS A 26 17.79 -1.68 9.82
CA HIS A 26 16.47 -1.94 9.26
C HIS A 26 15.61 -0.68 9.12
N ARG A 27 16.22 0.51 9.01
CA ARG A 27 15.49 1.80 8.86
C ARG A 27 14.48 1.83 7.71
N TRP A 28 14.69 1.03 6.67
CA TRP A 28 13.79 0.93 5.53
C TRP A 28 12.41 0.34 5.91
N LEU A 29 12.33 -0.38 7.03
CA LEU A 29 11.10 -0.90 7.65
C LEU A 29 10.47 0.06 8.68
N ASP A 30 11.05 1.25 8.91
CA ASP A 30 10.48 2.23 9.85
C ASP A 30 9.23 2.89 9.26
N GLY A 31 8.05 2.51 9.75
CA GLY A 31 6.77 2.99 9.24
C GLY A 31 5.80 3.32 10.38
N PRO A 32 4.80 4.18 10.12
CA PRO A 32 3.79 4.52 11.12
C PRO A 32 2.99 3.29 11.59
N SER A 33 2.54 3.36 12.84
CA SER A 33 1.62 2.39 13.45
C SER A 33 0.44 3.10 14.09
N ASN A 34 -0.73 2.47 14.10
CA ASN A 34 -1.90 3.02 14.78
C ASN A 34 -1.72 2.94 16.32
N PRO A 35 -2.25 3.93 17.07
CA PRO A 35 -2.32 3.85 18.52
C PRO A 35 -3.21 2.69 18.96
N LEU A 36 -3.13 2.29 20.23
CA LEU A 36 -3.97 1.21 20.77
C LEU A 36 -5.47 1.57 20.63
N GLY A 37 -6.24 0.68 19.99
CA GLY A 37 -7.66 0.90 19.69
C GLY A 37 -7.90 1.71 18.42
N GLY A 38 -6.85 2.22 17.79
CA GLY A 38 -6.97 3.09 16.63
C GLY A 38 -7.23 2.33 15.33
N THR A 39 -7.93 3.01 14.43
CA THR A 39 -8.35 2.45 13.15
C THR A 39 -8.20 3.47 12.02
N GLY A 40 -8.08 2.99 10.78
CA GLY A 40 -8.02 3.86 9.61
C GLY A 40 -6.80 4.80 9.67
N ASP A 41 -7.08 6.10 9.59
CA ASP A 41 -6.12 7.19 9.49
C ASP A 41 -5.72 7.81 10.84
N GLU A 42 -6.11 7.22 11.98
CA GLU A 42 -5.80 7.79 13.30
C GLU A 42 -4.30 7.93 13.60
N TRP A 43 -3.45 7.14 12.94
CA TRP A 43 -1.99 7.30 12.98
C TRP A 43 -1.53 8.69 12.50
N LEU A 44 -2.30 9.38 11.64
CA LEU A 44 -1.98 10.75 11.19
C LEU A 44 -2.07 11.78 12.30
N ARG A 45 -2.88 11.56 13.34
CA ARG A 45 -3.10 12.55 14.42
C ARG A 45 -1.79 12.99 15.09
N ALA A 46 -0.82 12.08 15.20
CA ALA A 46 0.50 12.40 15.75
C ALA A 46 1.32 13.34 14.84
N PHE A 47 1.14 13.23 13.52
CA PHE A 47 1.74 14.14 12.55
C PHE A 47 0.98 15.46 12.49
N GLU A 48 -0.35 15.43 12.57
CA GLU A 48 -1.20 16.64 12.60
C GLU A 48 -0.89 17.51 13.82
N SER A 49 -0.81 16.93 15.01
CA SER A 49 -0.48 17.68 16.24
C SER A 49 0.92 18.27 16.23
N ALA A 50 1.84 17.70 15.43
CA ALA A 50 3.17 18.23 15.19
C ALA A 50 3.23 19.25 14.04
N GLY A 51 2.10 19.60 13.41
CA GLY A 51 2.05 20.50 12.26
C GLY A 51 2.74 19.95 11.01
N ARG A 52 2.80 18.62 10.87
CA ARG A 52 3.49 17.89 9.80
C ARG A 52 2.59 17.38 8.69
N VAL A 53 1.27 17.53 8.82
CA VAL A 53 0.31 17.20 7.77
C VAL A 53 -0.15 18.49 7.13
N GLN A 54 -0.07 18.58 5.80
CA GLN A 54 -0.55 19.72 5.05
C GLN A 54 -2.09 19.68 4.93
N PRO A 55 -2.75 20.83 4.79
CA PRO A 55 -4.14 20.88 4.34
C PRO A 55 -4.31 20.10 3.03
N SER A 56 -5.38 19.33 2.90
CA SER A 56 -5.66 18.58 1.67
C SER A 56 -5.91 19.52 0.50
N CYS A 57 -5.30 19.24 -0.65
CA CYS A 57 -5.56 19.90 -1.92
C CYS A 57 -6.15 18.91 -2.95
N PRO A 58 -7.10 19.32 -3.81
CA PRO A 58 -7.59 18.47 -4.90
C PRO A 58 -6.51 18.02 -5.89
N SER A 59 -5.37 18.70 -5.92
CA SER A 59 -4.21 18.37 -6.75
C SER A 59 -3.15 17.53 -6.02
N ASP A 60 -3.41 17.07 -4.79
CA ASP A 60 -2.42 16.27 -4.04
C ASP A 60 -2.21 14.89 -4.67
N GLY A 61 -0.94 14.49 -4.83
CA GLY A 61 -0.55 13.17 -5.31
C GLY A 61 0.00 12.24 -4.24
N LEU A 62 0.09 10.95 -4.57
CA LEU A 62 0.90 9.99 -3.81
C LEU A 62 2.39 10.32 -3.89
N LEU A 63 2.84 10.80 -5.05
CA LEU A 63 4.18 11.32 -5.32
C LEU A 63 4.11 12.83 -5.49
N GLU A 64 5.26 13.50 -5.31
CA GLU A 64 5.40 14.92 -5.66
C GLU A 64 5.80 15.07 -7.12
N ASP A 65 6.75 14.24 -7.53
CA ASP A 65 7.24 14.10 -8.88
C ASP A 65 7.63 12.62 -9.05
N MET A 66 7.19 11.97 -10.13
CA MET A 66 7.47 10.55 -10.36
C MET A 66 8.97 10.27 -10.61
N SER A 67 9.76 11.27 -11.01
CA SER A 67 11.21 11.14 -11.24
C SER A 67 12.00 10.75 -10.00
N VAL A 68 11.43 10.89 -8.80
CA VAL A 68 12.05 10.35 -7.57
C VAL A 68 12.17 8.82 -7.58
N LEU A 69 11.46 8.15 -8.49
CA LEU A 69 11.56 6.71 -8.74
C LEU A 69 12.60 6.34 -9.82
N ASP A 70 13.17 7.32 -10.53
CA ASP A 70 14.13 7.05 -11.60
C ASP A 70 15.34 6.26 -11.09
N GLY A 71 15.73 5.26 -11.87
CA GLY A 71 16.78 4.33 -11.50
C GLY A 71 17.21 3.46 -12.67
N VAL A 72 17.82 2.32 -12.35
CA VAL A 72 18.39 1.40 -13.33
C VAL A 72 17.33 0.76 -14.21
N ASP A 73 16.16 0.44 -13.63
CA ASP A 73 15.12 -0.35 -14.28
C ASP A 73 13.87 0.47 -14.62
N PHE A 74 13.86 1.77 -14.28
CA PHE A 74 12.71 2.65 -14.45
C PHE A 74 13.11 4.06 -14.87
N VAL A 75 12.39 4.59 -15.87
CA VAL A 75 12.53 5.97 -16.34
C VAL A 75 11.15 6.63 -16.42
N SER A 76 10.85 7.52 -15.48
CA SER A 76 9.59 8.28 -15.39
C SER A 76 9.28 9.06 -16.66
N ALA A 77 10.29 9.59 -17.35
CA ALA A 77 10.10 10.33 -18.59
C ALA A 77 9.49 9.48 -19.73
N ALA A 78 9.65 8.15 -19.67
CA ALA A 78 9.14 7.20 -20.66
C ALA A 78 7.76 6.61 -20.27
N VAL A 79 7.21 6.97 -19.11
CA VAL A 79 5.86 6.56 -18.68
C VAL A 79 4.80 7.47 -19.33
N ASP A 80 3.65 6.90 -19.69
CA ASP A 80 2.49 7.63 -20.19
C ASP A 80 2.16 8.83 -19.26
N PRO A 81 2.05 10.06 -19.78
CA PRO A 81 1.78 11.25 -18.97
C PRO A 81 0.54 11.16 -18.08
N GLU A 82 -0.52 10.46 -18.47
CA GLU A 82 -1.72 10.29 -17.62
C GLU A 82 -1.45 9.35 -16.44
N ILE A 83 -0.58 8.34 -16.60
CA ILE A 83 -0.13 7.50 -15.49
C ILE A 83 0.65 8.36 -14.50
N ARG A 84 1.58 9.20 -14.97
CA ARG A 84 2.33 10.11 -14.10
C ARG A 84 1.39 11.08 -13.38
N HIS A 85 0.46 11.68 -14.13
CA HIS A 85 -0.55 12.58 -13.58
C HIS A 85 -1.38 11.90 -12.49
N PHE A 86 -1.77 10.64 -12.67
CA PHE A 86 -2.46 9.88 -11.62
C PHE A 86 -1.64 9.75 -10.33
N TYR A 87 -0.35 9.45 -10.38
CA TYR A 87 0.48 9.33 -9.16
C TYR A 87 0.83 10.68 -8.54
N GLU A 88 1.00 11.73 -9.34
CA GLU A 88 1.36 13.08 -8.89
C GLU A 88 0.15 13.92 -8.46
N HIS A 89 -1.06 13.53 -8.87
CA HIS A 89 -2.32 14.24 -8.59
C HIS A 89 -3.45 13.28 -8.19
N THR A 90 -3.16 12.21 -7.47
CA THR A 90 -4.10 11.13 -7.12
C THR A 90 -5.43 11.58 -6.49
N ALA A 91 -5.47 12.73 -5.82
CA ALA A 91 -6.72 13.32 -5.31
C ALA A 91 -7.69 13.75 -6.42
N SER A 92 -7.20 14.06 -7.63
CA SER A 92 -7.99 14.42 -8.80
C SER A 92 -8.51 13.20 -9.57
N TRP A 93 -8.45 12.00 -9.00
CA TRP A 93 -8.82 10.75 -9.66
C TRP A 93 -9.81 9.94 -8.84
N GLY A 94 -10.84 9.42 -9.51
CA GLY A 94 -11.73 8.39 -9.02
C GLY A 94 -11.20 7.01 -9.36
N MET A 95 -11.47 6.03 -8.49
CA MET A 95 -11.07 4.65 -8.71
C MET A 95 -12.24 3.70 -8.47
N GLN A 96 -12.42 2.77 -9.40
CA GLN A 96 -13.29 1.61 -9.27
C GLN A 96 -12.43 0.35 -9.23
N VAL A 97 -12.84 -0.62 -8.42
CA VAL A 97 -12.10 -1.89 -8.25
C VAL A 97 -13.06 -3.06 -8.36
N TRP A 98 -12.62 -4.08 -9.11
CA TRP A 98 -13.25 -5.38 -9.21
C TRP A 98 -12.26 -6.44 -8.71
N SER A 99 -12.76 -7.45 -8.00
CA SER A 99 -11.95 -8.56 -7.50
C SER A 99 -12.39 -9.89 -8.05
N GLN A 100 -11.42 -10.76 -8.28
CA GLN A 100 -11.64 -12.15 -8.64
C GLN A 100 -10.67 -13.01 -7.85
N TRP A 101 -11.20 -14.03 -7.18
CA TRP A 101 -10.42 -14.97 -6.39
C TRP A 101 -10.21 -16.26 -7.18
N ASN A 102 -9.05 -16.89 -7.00
CA ASN A 102 -8.87 -18.25 -7.48
C ASN A 102 -9.81 -19.20 -6.71
N PRO A 103 -10.69 -19.97 -7.37
CA PRO A 103 -11.64 -20.86 -6.71
C PRO A 103 -11.00 -21.85 -5.75
N VAL A 104 -9.79 -22.32 -6.05
CA VAL A 104 -9.03 -23.26 -5.21
C VAL A 104 -8.63 -22.61 -3.86
N PHE A 105 -8.48 -21.28 -3.82
CA PHE A 105 -8.07 -20.53 -2.64
C PHE A 105 -9.17 -19.62 -2.08
N ALA A 106 -10.40 -19.69 -2.61
CA ALA A 106 -11.52 -18.87 -2.13
C ALA A 106 -11.80 -19.12 -0.63
N TRP A 107 -11.63 -20.35 -0.16
CA TRP A 107 -11.73 -20.71 1.28
C TRP A 107 -10.62 -20.07 2.12
N ALA A 108 -9.42 -19.89 1.56
CA ALA A 108 -8.32 -19.19 2.23
C ALA A 108 -8.63 -17.69 2.36
N GLY A 109 -9.32 -17.10 1.38
CA GLY A 109 -9.85 -15.74 1.47
C GLY A 109 -10.83 -15.56 2.63
N GLU A 110 -11.75 -16.51 2.83
CA GLU A 110 -12.64 -16.51 4.00
C GLU A 110 -11.88 -16.67 5.32
N PHE A 111 -10.84 -17.50 5.35
CA PHE A 111 -10.01 -17.73 6.54
C PHE A 111 -9.15 -16.49 6.89
N ILE A 112 -8.53 -15.84 5.91
CA ILE A 112 -7.80 -14.57 6.06
C ILE A 112 -8.75 -13.48 6.56
N ALA A 113 -9.95 -13.36 5.98
CA ALA A 113 -10.98 -12.42 6.43
C ALA A 113 -11.42 -12.67 7.88
N ARG A 114 -11.45 -13.94 8.33
CA ARG A 114 -11.79 -14.33 9.72
C ARG A 114 -10.65 -14.09 10.70
N LEU A 115 -9.41 -14.45 10.35
CA LEU A 115 -8.22 -14.24 11.20
C LEU A 115 -7.91 -12.74 11.39
N TRP A 116 -8.26 -11.92 10.41
CA TRP A 116 -8.07 -10.48 10.42
C TRP A 116 -9.41 -9.72 10.47
N SER A 117 -10.39 -10.20 11.24
CA SER A 117 -11.72 -9.56 11.35
C SER A 117 -11.66 -8.04 11.59
N ARG A 118 -12.59 -7.30 10.94
CA ARG A 118 -12.70 -5.82 10.82
C ARG A 118 -11.49 -5.07 10.23
N ARG A 119 -10.26 -5.61 10.30
CA ARG A 119 -9.06 -4.99 9.73
C ARG A 119 -8.70 -5.48 8.32
N VAL A 120 -9.09 -6.70 7.89
CA VAL A 120 -9.00 -7.12 6.47
C VAL A 120 -10.08 -6.48 5.60
N GLN A 121 -11.16 -5.95 6.17
CA GLN A 121 -12.00 -5.00 5.43
C GLN A 121 -11.19 -3.76 4.95
N GLN A 122 -10.06 -3.47 5.62
CA GLN A 122 -9.14 -2.39 5.27
C GLN A 122 -8.09 -2.80 4.21
N LEU A 123 -7.97 -4.09 3.91
CA LEU A 123 -7.14 -4.60 2.80
C LEU A 123 -7.89 -4.64 1.47
N ALA A 124 -9.18 -4.27 1.45
CA ALA A 124 -10.01 -4.14 0.26
C ALA A 124 -9.73 -5.24 -0.79
N ILE A 125 -9.63 -6.49 -0.35
CA ILE A 125 -9.86 -7.60 -1.24
C ILE A 125 -11.35 -7.91 -1.05
N PRO A 126 -12.25 -7.37 -1.90
CA PRO A 126 -13.63 -7.78 -1.85
C PRO A 126 -13.64 -9.30 -2.01
N VAL A 127 -13.99 -10.01 -0.93
CA VAL A 127 -14.19 -11.47 -0.97
C VAL A 127 -15.44 -11.79 -1.80
N ARG A 128 -16.21 -10.77 -2.20
CA ARG A 128 -17.35 -10.86 -3.09
C ARG A 128 -17.23 -9.85 -4.24
N PRO A 129 -17.35 -10.29 -5.51
CA PRO A 129 -17.04 -9.50 -6.72
C PRO A 129 -17.97 -8.30 -7.01
N MET A 130 -18.93 -7.96 -6.14
CA MET A 130 -19.98 -6.97 -6.42
C MET A 130 -20.14 -5.84 -5.36
N ALA A 131 -19.24 -5.70 -4.39
CA ALA A 131 -19.45 -4.79 -3.25
C ALA A 131 -18.97 -3.33 -3.46
N THR A 132 -18.72 -2.88 -4.69
CA THR A 132 -18.16 -1.54 -4.99
C THR A 132 -18.89 -0.81 -6.13
N SER A 133 -20.22 -0.99 -6.22
CA SER A 133 -21.08 -0.23 -7.16
C SER A 133 -21.15 1.30 -6.88
N PRO A 134 -20.95 1.80 -5.65
CA PRO A 134 -20.75 3.22 -5.40
C PRO A 134 -19.25 3.48 -5.24
N GLY A 135 -18.65 4.22 -6.18
CA GLY A 135 -17.20 4.49 -6.22
C GLY A 135 -16.59 4.96 -4.89
N MET A 136 -15.27 4.97 -4.79
CA MET A 136 -14.57 5.46 -3.59
C MET A 136 -14.24 6.96 -3.72
N SER A 137 -14.26 7.71 -2.61
CA SER A 137 -13.62 9.04 -2.57
C SER A 137 -12.11 8.85 -2.38
N SER A 138 -11.32 9.70 -3.05
CA SER A 138 -9.87 9.75 -2.95
C SER A 138 -9.50 11.00 -2.15
N MET A 139 -8.98 10.83 -0.93
CA MET A 139 -8.41 11.94 -0.16
C MET A 139 -6.93 11.67 0.04
N VAL A 140 -6.10 12.59 -0.43
CA VAL A 140 -4.65 12.55 -0.21
C VAL A 140 -4.30 13.60 0.83
N ARG A 141 -3.41 13.24 1.75
CA ARG A 141 -2.88 14.13 2.81
C ARG A 141 -1.36 14.06 2.78
N THR A 142 -0.72 15.13 2.33
CA THR A 142 0.74 15.22 2.27
C THR A 142 1.35 15.31 3.67
N VAL A 143 2.38 14.50 3.93
CA VAL A 143 3.11 14.45 5.21
C VAL A 143 4.51 15.00 5.02
N THR A 144 4.95 15.84 5.96
CA THR A 144 6.24 16.54 5.93
C THR A 144 7.07 16.27 7.18
N ASP A 145 8.39 16.50 7.11
CA ASP A 145 9.28 16.50 8.26
C ASP A 145 9.22 17.82 9.06
N GLY A 146 10.08 17.96 10.08
CA GLY A 146 10.17 19.19 10.86
C GLY A 146 10.69 20.41 10.08
N ALA A 147 11.36 20.19 8.94
CA ALA A 147 11.88 21.21 8.04
C ALA A 147 10.94 21.48 6.85
N LYS A 148 9.71 20.94 6.88
CA LYS A 148 8.67 21.07 5.84
C LYS A 148 9.00 20.37 4.51
N HIS A 149 9.99 19.48 4.47
CA HIS A 149 10.19 18.62 3.30
C HIS A 149 9.18 17.48 3.29
N ARG A 150 8.68 17.12 2.12
CA ARG A 150 7.75 16.00 1.96
C ARG A 150 8.44 14.67 2.28
N VAL A 151 7.82 13.87 3.14
CA VAL A 151 8.30 12.52 3.52
C VAL A 151 7.39 11.40 3.03
N GLY A 152 6.21 11.76 2.53
CA GLY A 152 5.24 10.84 1.95
C GLY A 152 3.84 11.45 1.88
N ALA A 153 2.87 10.64 1.54
CA ALA A 153 1.47 11.02 1.52
C ALA A 153 0.59 9.90 2.09
N SER A 154 -0.43 10.27 2.86
CA SER A 154 -1.49 9.33 3.20
C SER A 154 -2.55 9.36 2.12
N TRP A 155 -2.96 8.18 1.65
CA TRP A 155 -4.14 8.03 0.82
C TRP A 155 -5.26 7.40 1.63
N VAL A 156 -6.24 8.22 1.94
CA VAL A 156 -7.45 7.84 2.66
C VAL A 156 -8.56 7.60 1.64
N ARG A 157 -9.22 6.44 1.71
CA ARG A 157 -10.37 6.11 0.86
C ARG A 157 -11.60 5.85 1.71
N GLU A 158 -12.73 6.42 1.32
CA GLU A 158 -14.01 6.23 1.98
C GLU A 158 -15.03 5.63 1.00
N LEU A 159 -15.93 4.78 1.51
CA LEU A 159 -17.06 4.29 0.74
C LEU A 159 -18.05 5.43 0.54
N ARG A 160 -18.41 5.75 -0.71
CA ARG A 160 -19.38 6.83 -0.98
C ARG A 160 -20.80 6.54 -0.43
N VAL A 161 -21.14 5.29 -0.14
CA VAL A 161 -22.48 4.94 0.38
C VAL A 161 -22.72 5.43 1.80
N ASP A 162 -21.72 5.30 2.67
CA ASP A 162 -21.88 5.58 4.10
C ASP A 162 -20.77 6.45 4.68
N GLY A 163 -19.82 6.91 3.86
CA GLY A 163 -18.67 7.69 4.29
C GLY A 163 -17.73 6.92 5.22
N SER A 164 -17.89 5.59 5.34
CA SER A 164 -17.03 4.81 6.20
C SER A 164 -15.61 4.81 5.65
N LYS A 165 -14.64 5.15 6.51
CA LYS A 165 -13.22 5.10 6.19
C LYS A 165 -12.81 3.66 5.97
N VAL A 166 -12.55 3.31 4.71
CA VAL A 166 -12.13 1.97 4.31
C VAL A 166 -10.64 1.80 4.56
N TYR A 167 -9.88 2.86 4.31
CA TYR A 167 -8.46 2.72 4.01
C TYR A 167 -7.65 3.95 4.39
N SER A 168 -6.45 3.75 4.94
CA SER A 168 -5.39 4.75 4.99
C SER A 168 -4.04 4.06 4.80
N GLY A 169 -3.46 4.20 3.61
CA GLY A 169 -2.09 3.79 3.33
C GLY A 169 -1.17 4.98 3.39
N PHE A 170 0.06 4.80 3.88
CA PHE A 170 1.13 5.79 3.81
C PHE A 170 2.09 5.43 2.68
N TYR A 171 2.16 6.28 1.66
CA TYR A 171 2.95 6.10 0.46
C TYR A 171 4.18 6.98 0.53
N ARG A 172 5.33 6.41 0.21
CA ARG A 172 6.59 7.14 0.04
C ARG A 172 7.51 6.38 -0.91
N VAL A 173 8.61 7.01 -1.27
CA VAL A 173 9.72 6.34 -1.95
C VAL A 173 10.80 5.99 -0.95
N THR A 174 11.39 4.81 -1.12
CA THR A 174 12.49 4.34 -0.29
C THR A 174 13.49 3.58 -1.14
N ARG A 175 14.70 3.38 -0.61
CA ARG A 175 15.61 2.34 -1.09
C ARG A 175 15.66 1.21 -0.08
N ILE A 176 15.58 -0.02 -0.56
CA ILE A 176 15.77 -1.23 0.25
C ILE A 176 17.27 -1.62 0.26
N PRO A 177 17.72 -2.47 1.18
CA PRO A 177 19.11 -2.93 1.20
C PRO A 177 19.54 -3.55 -0.13
N ASN A 178 20.77 -3.25 -0.57
CA ASN A 178 21.40 -3.84 -1.76
C ASN A 178 20.63 -3.62 -3.08
N SER A 179 19.84 -2.54 -3.18
CA SER A 179 19.20 -2.14 -4.43
C SER A 179 19.45 -0.67 -4.73
N ASP A 180 19.93 -0.40 -5.95
CA ASP A 180 20.14 0.96 -6.44
C ASP A 180 18.84 1.60 -6.97
N GLN A 181 17.86 0.76 -7.34
CA GLN A 181 16.53 1.16 -7.81
C GLN A 181 15.68 1.68 -6.64
N PRO A 182 15.15 2.91 -6.70
CA PRO A 182 14.13 3.36 -5.75
C PRO A 182 12.85 2.53 -5.86
N HIS A 183 12.20 2.31 -4.73
CA HIS A 183 10.98 1.51 -4.60
C HIS A 183 9.82 2.36 -4.10
N VAL A 184 8.61 2.03 -4.57
CA VAL A 184 7.38 2.48 -3.93
C VAL A 184 7.22 1.70 -2.62
N HIS A 185 7.10 2.42 -1.52
CA HIS A 185 6.84 1.84 -0.19
C HIS A 185 5.48 2.30 0.31
N ILE A 186 4.61 1.31 0.52
CA ILE A 186 3.28 1.49 1.09
C ILE A 186 3.27 0.88 2.49
N THR A 187 3.06 1.70 3.52
CA THR A 187 2.81 1.24 4.89
C THR A 187 1.32 1.30 5.19
N PHE A 188 0.76 0.20 5.69
CA PHE A 188 -0.59 0.10 6.23
C PHE A 188 -0.47 0.03 7.77
N PRO A 189 -0.73 1.13 8.48
CA PRO A 189 -0.52 1.19 9.93
C PRO A 189 -1.51 0.28 10.67
N LEU A 190 -0.96 -0.60 11.51
CA LEU A 190 -1.72 -1.50 12.38
C LEU A 190 -1.47 -1.13 13.83
N GLU A 191 -2.28 -1.64 14.75
CA GLU A 191 -1.96 -1.49 16.17
C GLU A 191 -0.64 -2.21 16.49
N TYR A 192 0.30 -1.49 17.12
CA TYR A 192 1.62 -2.02 17.47
C TYR A 192 2.41 -2.59 16.28
N GLY A 193 2.20 -2.06 15.08
CA GLY A 193 2.86 -2.58 13.89
C GLY A 193 2.40 -1.95 12.60
N SER A 194 2.76 -2.60 11.51
CA SER A 194 2.29 -2.27 10.17
C SER A 194 2.43 -3.47 9.24
N ALA A 195 1.59 -3.52 8.22
CA ALA A 195 1.89 -4.23 7.00
C ALA A 195 2.59 -3.26 6.05
N GLN A 196 3.60 -3.71 5.32
CA GLN A 196 4.41 -2.87 4.44
C GLN A 196 4.62 -3.60 3.12
N VAL A 197 4.51 -2.87 2.02
CA VAL A 197 4.73 -3.40 0.68
C VAL A 197 5.78 -2.54 0.00
N PHE A 198 6.80 -3.20 -0.55
CA PHE A 198 7.87 -2.58 -1.34
C PHE A 198 7.75 -3.09 -2.76
N LEU A 199 7.60 -2.17 -3.73
CA LEU A 199 7.44 -2.49 -5.14
C LEU A 199 8.53 -1.79 -5.95
N ALA A 200 9.25 -2.57 -6.74
CA ALA A 200 10.18 -2.07 -7.74
C ALA A 200 9.39 -1.59 -8.97
N PRO A 201 9.61 -0.36 -9.43
CA PRO A 201 9.02 0.12 -10.66
C PRO A 201 9.81 -0.35 -11.88
N SER A 202 9.11 -0.55 -12.99
CA SER A 202 9.68 -0.64 -14.34
C SER A 202 8.65 -0.15 -15.35
N ASN A 203 9.05 0.10 -16.59
CA ASN A 203 8.13 0.57 -17.63
C ASN A 203 8.42 -0.08 -18.98
N ASP A 204 7.37 -0.31 -19.76
CA ASP A 204 7.47 -0.88 -21.10
C ASP A 204 7.56 0.23 -22.17
N PRO A 205 8.00 -0.11 -23.41
CA PRO A 205 8.08 0.84 -24.51
C PRO A 205 6.74 1.48 -24.92
N ASP A 206 5.61 0.88 -24.52
CA ASP A 206 4.27 1.42 -24.74
C ASP A 206 3.88 2.51 -23.72
N GLY A 207 4.76 2.82 -22.77
CA GLY A 207 4.56 3.80 -21.72
C GLY A 207 3.79 3.27 -20.50
N SER A 208 3.46 1.98 -20.46
CA SER A 208 2.84 1.37 -19.28
C SER A 208 3.83 1.24 -18.12
N LEU A 209 3.29 1.28 -16.90
CA LEU A 209 4.04 1.18 -15.66
C LEU A 209 3.78 -0.18 -15.01
N TRP A 210 4.86 -0.82 -14.58
CA TRP A 210 4.81 -1.99 -13.72
C TRP A 210 5.31 -1.63 -12.33
N LEU A 211 4.62 -2.13 -11.30
CA LEU A 211 5.10 -2.13 -9.91
C LEU A 211 5.11 -3.56 -9.42
N GLN A 212 6.27 -4.11 -9.12
CA GLN A 212 6.42 -5.53 -8.84
C GLN A 212 7.14 -5.78 -7.53
N SER A 213 6.71 -6.83 -6.86
CA SER A 213 7.54 -7.55 -5.90
C SER A 213 7.79 -8.97 -6.40
N GLY A 214 8.89 -9.57 -5.98
CA GLY A 214 9.39 -10.86 -6.45
C GLY A 214 10.61 -11.37 -5.70
N SER A 215 11.25 -10.56 -4.86
CA SER A 215 12.37 -11.03 -4.04
C SER A 215 11.97 -12.21 -3.15
N ALA A 216 12.77 -13.28 -3.13
CA ALA A 216 12.49 -14.45 -2.29
C ALA A 216 12.82 -14.20 -0.81
N GLY A 217 13.92 -13.48 -0.54
CA GLY A 217 14.50 -13.31 0.79
C GLY A 217 14.12 -12.01 1.50
N PHE A 218 14.32 -12.01 2.82
CA PHE A 218 14.23 -10.81 3.65
C PHE A 218 15.30 -9.78 3.23
N GLY A 219 14.93 -8.50 3.17
CA GLY A 219 15.80 -7.41 2.69
C GLY A 219 15.60 -7.07 1.22
N GLY A 220 14.83 -7.89 0.48
CA GLY A 220 14.34 -7.56 -0.86
C GLY A 220 12.94 -6.92 -0.84
N ASP A 221 12.43 -6.58 -2.02
CA ASP A 221 11.06 -6.10 -2.22
C ASP A 221 9.99 -7.13 -1.80
N GLY A 222 8.74 -6.69 -1.66
CA GLY A 222 7.60 -7.52 -1.27
C GLY A 222 6.90 -7.13 0.02
N PHE A 223 6.06 -8.03 0.50
CA PHE A 223 5.19 -7.79 1.64
C PHE A 223 5.86 -8.16 2.96
N TYR A 224 5.88 -7.23 3.91
CA TYR A 224 6.42 -7.39 5.25
C TYR A 224 5.36 -7.09 6.30
N THR A 225 5.34 -7.90 7.37
CA THR A 225 4.61 -7.57 8.59
C THR A 225 5.62 -7.16 9.66
N VAL A 226 5.49 -5.94 10.18
CA VAL A 226 6.31 -5.40 11.26
C VAL A 226 5.47 -5.35 12.53
N VAL A 227 5.94 -5.94 13.63
CA VAL A 227 5.21 -6.01 14.90
C VAL A 227 6.10 -5.65 16.09
N ARG A 228 5.51 -4.99 17.08
CA ARG A 228 6.16 -4.72 18.37
C ARG A 228 5.66 -5.70 19.44
N VAL A 229 6.58 -6.45 20.03
CA VAL A 229 6.31 -7.40 21.11
C VAL A 229 7.36 -7.25 22.21
N GLY A 230 6.92 -7.01 23.45
CA GLY A 230 7.82 -6.87 24.60
C GLY A 230 8.82 -5.71 24.43
N GLY A 231 8.39 -4.61 23.82
CA GLY A 231 9.23 -3.42 23.57
C GLY A 231 10.15 -3.51 22.35
N ARG A 232 10.37 -4.70 21.77
CA ARG A 232 11.24 -4.95 20.62
C ARG A 232 10.44 -5.08 19.32
N TRP A 233 11.06 -4.73 18.20
CA TRP A 233 10.48 -4.87 16.87
C TRP A 233 10.90 -6.18 16.21
N TYR A 234 9.96 -6.78 15.48
CA TYR A 234 10.17 -7.96 14.67
C TYR A 234 9.56 -7.74 13.30
N ALA A 235 10.16 -8.32 12.26
CA ALA A 235 9.57 -8.34 10.93
C ALA A 235 9.62 -9.74 10.32
N ALA A 236 8.57 -10.05 9.57
CA ALA A 236 8.47 -11.25 8.76
C ALA A 236 8.14 -10.85 7.32
N LYS A 237 8.83 -11.45 6.35
CA LYS A 237 8.48 -11.33 4.93
C LYS A 237 7.44 -12.39 4.58
N ALA A 238 6.33 -11.98 3.99
CA ALA A 238 5.33 -12.92 3.48
C ALA A 238 5.76 -13.46 2.11
N PRO A 239 5.36 -14.70 1.75
CA PRO A 239 5.69 -15.31 0.47
C PRO A 239 4.75 -14.82 -0.66
N PHE A 240 4.30 -13.56 -0.58
CA PHE A 240 3.47 -12.96 -1.60
C PHE A 240 4.32 -12.31 -2.68
N ARG A 241 3.85 -12.46 -3.93
CA ARG A 241 4.33 -11.76 -5.10
C ARG A 241 3.20 -10.86 -5.60
N GLU A 242 3.36 -9.56 -5.48
CA GLU A 242 2.40 -8.56 -5.95
C GLU A 242 2.92 -7.95 -7.25
N ILE A 243 2.06 -7.87 -8.26
CA ILE A 243 2.36 -7.32 -9.59
C ILE A 243 1.24 -6.37 -9.94
N PHE A 244 1.56 -5.11 -10.19
CA PHE A 244 0.65 -4.13 -10.77
C PHE A 244 1.10 -3.81 -12.19
N HIS A 245 0.16 -3.79 -13.13
CA HIS A 245 0.34 -3.25 -14.46
C HIS A 245 -0.63 -2.10 -14.65
N VAL A 246 -0.11 -0.88 -14.69
CA VAL A 246 -0.88 0.34 -14.93
C VAL A 246 -0.68 0.72 -16.39
N TYR A 247 -1.78 0.81 -17.13
CA TYR A 247 -1.72 1.01 -18.58
C TYR A 247 -2.94 1.77 -19.07
N ARG A 248 -2.82 2.36 -20.26
CA ARG A 248 -3.95 2.94 -20.98
C ARG A 248 -4.54 1.89 -21.91
N ASP A 249 -5.83 1.61 -21.78
CA ASP A 249 -6.51 0.65 -22.65
C ASP A 249 -6.77 1.24 -24.06
N LYS A 250 -7.27 0.40 -24.97
CA LYS A 250 -7.56 0.81 -26.36
C LYS A 250 -8.62 1.91 -26.48
N ALA A 251 -9.45 2.10 -25.46
CA ALA A 251 -10.44 3.17 -25.41
C ALA A 251 -9.87 4.47 -24.79
N GLY A 252 -8.59 4.48 -24.44
CA GLY A 252 -7.92 5.62 -23.82
C GLY A 252 -8.14 5.72 -22.31
N LEU A 253 -8.78 4.73 -21.67
CA LEU A 253 -9.05 4.74 -20.24
C LEU A 253 -7.85 4.19 -19.46
N LEU A 254 -7.58 4.77 -18.31
CA LEU A 254 -6.51 4.31 -17.45
C LEU A 254 -6.98 3.11 -16.61
N ARG A 255 -6.23 2.01 -16.69
CA ARG A 255 -6.51 0.72 -16.07
C ARG A 255 -5.36 0.29 -15.20
N THR A 256 -5.67 -0.58 -14.25
CA THR A 256 -4.64 -1.33 -13.54
C THR A 256 -5.07 -2.76 -13.37
N ASP A 257 -4.22 -3.70 -13.77
CA ASP A 257 -4.34 -5.08 -13.35
C ASP A 257 -3.38 -5.33 -12.20
N HIS A 258 -3.85 -6.00 -11.15
CA HIS A 258 -3.08 -6.29 -9.97
C HIS A 258 -3.22 -7.77 -9.61
N TRP A 259 -2.12 -8.50 -9.66
CA TRP A 259 -2.05 -9.90 -9.31
C TRP A 259 -1.35 -10.09 -7.97
N VAL A 260 -1.91 -10.94 -7.13
CA VAL A 260 -1.27 -11.40 -5.91
C VAL A 260 -1.12 -12.91 -5.97
N ASN A 261 0.12 -13.38 -5.93
CA ASN A 261 0.46 -14.79 -5.99
C ASN A 261 1.15 -15.24 -4.70
N VAL A 262 1.04 -16.52 -4.37
CA VAL A 262 1.88 -17.20 -3.38
C VAL A 262 2.82 -18.12 -4.13
N GLY A 263 4.10 -17.76 -4.23
CA GLY A 263 5.00 -18.38 -5.20
C GLY A 263 4.45 -18.24 -6.62
N GLU A 264 4.34 -19.36 -7.34
CA GLU A 264 3.78 -19.41 -8.71
C GLU A 264 2.24 -19.54 -8.74
N TRP A 265 1.58 -19.61 -7.58
CA TRP A 265 0.14 -19.88 -7.50
C TRP A 265 -0.65 -18.56 -7.39
N PRO A 266 -1.55 -18.24 -8.34
CA PRO A 266 -2.35 -17.03 -8.26
C PRO A 266 -3.39 -17.15 -7.15
N LEU A 267 -3.39 -16.20 -6.22
CA LEU A 267 -4.30 -16.16 -5.08
C LEU A 267 -5.58 -15.41 -5.46
N PHE A 268 -5.42 -14.17 -5.92
CA PHE A 268 -6.49 -13.33 -6.43
C PHE A 268 -5.91 -12.28 -7.39
N TRP A 269 -6.78 -11.68 -8.19
CA TRP A 269 -6.45 -10.53 -9.00
C TRP A 269 -7.52 -9.45 -8.86
N LEU A 270 -7.08 -8.21 -8.99
CA LEU A 270 -7.90 -7.02 -8.95
C LEU A 270 -7.76 -6.30 -10.29
N HIS A 271 -8.88 -5.79 -10.80
CA HIS A 271 -8.89 -4.87 -11.93
C HIS A 271 -9.34 -3.51 -11.43
N TYR A 272 -8.66 -2.46 -11.84
CA TYR A 272 -8.99 -1.09 -11.52
C TYR A 272 -9.29 -0.28 -12.77
N ARG A 273 -10.24 0.63 -12.62
CA ARG A 273 -10.48 1.73 -13.56
C ARG A 273 -10.20 3.03 -12.84
N LEU A 274 -9.41 3.88 -13.48
CA LEU A 274 -9.04 5.19 -12.98
C LEU A 274 -9.68 6.24 -13.89
N ASP A 275 -10.49 7.12 -13.31
CA ASP A 275 -11.22 8.16 -14.01
C ASP A 275 -10.78 9.53 -13.45
N ALA A 276 -10.31 10.43 -14.30
CA ALA A 276 -10.04 11.80 -13.89
C ALA A 276 -11.34 12.47 -13.39
N LEU A 277 -11.27 13.15 -12.25
CA LEU A 277 -12.38 13.91 -11.69
C LEU A 277 -12.39 15.29 -12.37
N SER A 278 -13.53 15.62 -12.97
CA SER A 278 -13.83 16.93 -13.55
C SER A 278 -14.05 18.00 -12.50
#